data_AF-A0A962CR87-F1
#
_entry.id   AF-A0A962CR87-F1
#
_cell.length_a   1.000
_cell.length_b   1.000
_cell.length_c   1.000
_cell.angle_alpha   90.00
_cell.angle_beta   90.00
_cell.angle_gamma   90.00
#
_symmetry.space_group_name_H-M   'P 1'
#
loop_
_entity.id
_entity.type
_entity.pdbx_description
1 polymer ?
#
loop_
_entity_poly.entity_id
_entity_poly.type
_entity_poly.pdbx_seq_one_letter_code
_entity_poly.pdbx_strand_id
1 'polypeptide(L)'
;MEINKSISDVEGPWVGDTPTALTQRCKKYWNVPIKSLPNLMLATYLNQRIAVNYVLLEAEKRIEQERFDDAELFEGQLVEAIERARLNQ
;
A
#
# COMPACT_ATOMS: atom_id res chain seq x y z
N MET A 1 -8.14 17.50 8.17
CA MET A 1 -6.68 17.65 8.04
C MET A 1 -6.19 16.49 7.19
N GLU A 2 -5.86 16.71 5.92
CA GLU A 2 -5.27 15.63 5.09
C GLU A 2 -3.82 15.42 5.54
N ILE A 3 -3.57 14.37 6.30
CA ILE A 3 -2.21 13.99 6.65
C ILE A 3 -1.65 13.19 5.48
N ASN A 4 -0.74 13.82 4.72
CA ASN A 4 -0.06 13.23 3.57
C ASN A 4 1.09 12.29 4.02
N LYS A 5 0.78 11.25 4.80
CA LYS A 5 1.79 10.33 5.35
C LYS A 5 2.37 9.42 4.27
N SER A 6 3.67 9.16 4.32
CA SER A 6 4.30 8.01 3.68
C SER A 6 4.24 6.77 4.58
N ILE A 7 4.77 5.62 4.11
CA ILE A 7 4.99 4.46 4.98
C ILE A 7 6.05 4.77 6.03
N SER A 8 7.09 5.52 5.69
CA SER A 8 8.13 5.90 6.65
C SER A 8 7.64 6.81 7.77
N ASP A 9 6.61 7.63 7.54
CA ASP A 9 5.97 8.44 8.59
C ASP A 9 5.15 7.60 9.58
N VAL A 10 4.78 6.37 9.20
CA VAL A 10 3.98 5.44 10.00
C VAL A 10 4.86 4.43 10.71
N GLU A 11 5.75 3.77 9.97
CA GLU A 11 6.57 2.65 10.43
C GLU A 11 8.01 3.05 10.78
N GLY A 12 8.42 4.28 10.43
CA GLY A 12 9.80 4.76 10.57
C GLY A 12 10.66 4.55 9.31
N PRO A 13 11.92 5.01 9.34
CA PRO A 13 12.83 4.86 8.20
C PRO A 13 13.08 3.38 7.91
N TRP A 14 13.27 3.05 6.62
CA TRP A 14 13.68 1.69 6.25
C TRP A 14 15.04 1.36 6.86
N VAL A 15 15.15 0.19 7.50
CA VAL A 15 16.41 -0.32 8.06
C VAL A 15 16.74 -1.67 7.44
N GLY A 16 18.03 -1.88 7.14
CA GLY A 16 18.54 -3.13 6.59
C GLY A 16 18.50 -3.24 5.07
N ASP A 17 18.93 -4.41 4.60
CA ASP A 17 19.10 -4.70 3.18
C ASP A 17 17.80 -5.07 2.48
N THR A 18 17.81 -5.02 1.14
CA THR A 18 16.68 -5.39 0.27
C THR A 18 17.09 -6.50 -0.70
N PRO A 19 17.20 -7.75 -0.24
CA PRO A 19 17.76 -8.85 -1.04
C PRO A 19 16.80 -9.37 -2.11
N THR A 20 15.51 -9.04 -2.03
CA THR A 20 14.48 -9.55 -2.93
C THR A 20 13.83 -8.43 -3.73
N ALA A 21 13.30 -8.74 -4.91
CA ALA A 21 12.56 -7.76 -5.72
C ALA A 21 11.35 -7.15 -4.97
N LEU A 22 10.73 -7.92 -4.07
CA LEU A 22 9.64 -7.44 -3.20
C LEU A 22 10.14 -6.37 -2.23
N THR A 23 11.21 -6.67 -1.47
CA THR A 23 11.78 -5.71 -0.50
C THR A 23 12.35 -4.48 -1.18
N GLN A 24 12.98 -4.62 -2.35
CA GLN A 24 13.46 -3.50 -3.17
C GLN A 24 12.30 -2.60 -3.61
N ARG A 25 11.19 -3.19 -4.04
CA ARG A 25 9.99 -2.44 -4.43
C ARG A 25 9.34 -1.75 -3.23
N CYS A 26 9.21 -2.43 -2.08
CA CYS A 26 8.73 -1.79 -0.85
C CYS A 26 9.59 -0.60 -0.45
N LYS A 27 10.93 -0.73 -0.51
CA LYS A 27 11.86 0.36 -0.22
C LYS A 27 11.75 1.51 -1.22
N LYS A 28 11.59 1.22 -2.51
CA LYS A 28 11.43 2.23 -3.58
C LYS A 28 10.27 3.19 -3.30
N TYR A 29 9.16 2.67 -2.78
CA TYR A 29 7.95 3.45 -2.50
C TYR A 29 7.81 3.87 -1.02
N TRP A 30 8.77 3.54 -0.16
CA TRP A 30 8.69 3.72 1.29
C TRP A 30 8.42 5.17 1.73
N ASN A 31 9.00 6.12 1.02
CA ASN A 31 8.86 7.57 1.27
C ASN A 31 7.84 8.26 0.36
N VAL A 32 7.17 7.51 -0.52
CA VAL A 32 6.10 8.07 -1.35
C VAL A 32 4.85 8.24 -0.47
N PRO A 33 4.15 9.38 -0.55
CA PRO A 33 2.92 9.54 0.22
C PRO A 33 1.89 8.49 -0.15
N ILE A 34 1.18 7.94 0.85
CA ILE A 34 0.24 6.82 0.68
C ILE A 34 -0.80 7.12 -0.40
N LYS A 35 -1.34 8.35 -0.43
CA LYS A 35 -2.31 8.81 -1.43
C LYS A 35 -1.79 8.82 -2.88
N SER A 36 -0.47 8.79 -3.05
CA SER A 36 0.23 8.84 -4.33
C SER A 36 0.82 7.49 -4.73
N LEU A 37 0.68 6.45 -3.90
CA LEU A 37 1.08 5.09 -4.26
C LEU A 37 0.21 4.58 -5.42
N PRO A 38 0.73 3.74 -6.33
CA PRO A 38 -0.13 3.02 -7.26
C PRO A 38 -0.95 1.94 -6.53
N ASN A 39 -2.06 1.48 -7.10
CA ASN A 39 -2.94 0.45 -6.53
C ASN A 39 -2.16 -0.84 -6.25
N LEU A 40 -1.23 -1.20 -7.14
CA LEU A 40 -0.27 -2.29 -6.92
C LEU A 40 0.47 -2.16 -5.58
N MET A 41 0.90 -0.96 -5.21
CA MET A 41 1.64 -0.76 -3.97
C MET A 41 0.75 -0.76 -2.74
N LEU A 42 -0.47 -0.22 -2.84
CA LEU A 42 -1.47 -0.39 -1.77
C LEU A 42 -1.75 -1.87 -1.51
N ALA A 43 -2.00 -2.65 -2.56
CA ALA A 43 -2.22 -4.09 -2.46
C ALA A 43 -0.98 -4.82 -1.90
N THR A 44 0.22 -4.44 -2.36
CA THR A 44 1.48 -5.00 -1.87
C THR A 44 1.62 -4.77 -0.36
N TYR A 45 1.46 -3.53 0.13
CA TYR A 45 1.61 -3.22 1.55
C TYR A 45 0.54 -3.89 2.42
N LEU A 46 -0.72 -3.97 1.96
CA LEU A 46 -1.77 -4.72 2.66
C LEU A 46 -1.40 -6.21 2.81
N ASN A 47 -0.95 -6.85 1.72
CA ASN A 47 -0.54 -8.25 1.74
C ASN A 47 0.70 -8.49 2.61
N GLN A 48 1.61 -7.52 2.72
CA GLN A 48 2.79 -7.58 3.60
C GLN A 48 2.50 -7.12 5.04
N ARG A 49 1.27 -6.71 5.36
CA ARG A 49 0.86 -6.20 6.68
C ARG A 49 1.64 -4.97 7.14
N ILE A 50 1.92 -4.06 6.22
CA ILE A 50 2.68 -2.83 6.47
C ILE A 50 1.71 -1.64 6.52
N ALA A 51 1.77 -0.83 7.60
CA ALA A 51 0.95 0.37 7.80
C ALA A 51 -0.55 0.14 7.55
N VAL A 52 -1.06 -1.05 7.90
CA VAL A 52 -2.37 -1.56 7.46
C VAL A 52 -3.50 -0.56 7.65
N ASN A 53 -3.59 0.09 8.82
CA ASN A 53 -4.66 1.04 9.11
C ASN A 53 -4.71 2.23 8.14
N TYR A 54 -3.55 2.77 7.75
CA TYR A 54 -3.47 3.91 6.83
C TYR A 54 -3.61 3.48 5.37
N VAL A 55 -3.01 2.35 5.00
CA VAL A 55 -3.07 1.82 3.64
C VAL A 55 -4.48 1.34 3.31
N LEU A 56 -5.16 0.66 4.25
CA LEU A 56 -6.52 0.19 4.08
C LEU A 56 -7.49 1.35 3.88
N LEU A 57 -7.37 2.41 4.69
CA LEU A 57 -8.20 3.61 4.57
C LEU A 57 -8.09 4.26 3.18
N GLU A 58 -6.87 4.41 2.65
CA GLU A 58 -6.68 4.97 1.30
C GLU A 58 -7.16 4.00 0.21
N ALA A 59 -6.93 2.69 0.37
CA ALA A 59 -7.39 1.68 -0.58
C ALA A 59 -8.92 1.66 -0.69
N GLU A 60 -9.64 1.69 0.43
CA GLU A 60 -11.10 1.77 0.47
C GLU A 60 -11.62 3.05 -0.21
N LYS A 61 -11.01 4.19 0.12
CA LYS A 61 -11.32 5.48 -0.52
C LYS A 61 -11.19 5.42 -2.04
N ARG A 62 -10.20 4.69 -2.58
CA ARG A 62 -10.02 4.57 -4.05
C ARG A 62 -11.10 3.74 -4.70
N ILE A 63 -11.52 2.65 -4.08
CA ILE A 63 -12.62 1.83 -4.58
C ILE A 63 -13.91 2.65 -4.61
N GLU A 64 -14.19 3.41 -3.54
CA GLU A 64 -15.37 4.29 -3.47
C GLU A 64 -15.34 5.42 -4.53
N GLN A 65 -14.15 5.87 -4.93
CA GLN A 65 -13.96 6.94 -5.92
C GLN A 65 -13.76 6.43 -7.35
N GLU A 66 -13.85 5.12 -7.58
CA GLU A 66 -13.55 4.47 -8.87
C GLU A 66 -12.16 4.87 -9.43
N ARG A 67 -11.19 5.09 -8.53
CA ARG A 67 -9.83 5.50 -8.89
C ARG A 67 -8.95 4.29 -9.14
N PHE A 68 -9.16 3.68 -10.30
CA PHE A 68 -8.33 2.58 -10.79
C PHE A 68 -7.10 3.14 -11.53
N ASP A 69 -5.99 2.43 -11.41
CA ASP A 69 -4.79 2.65 -12.23
C ASP A 69 -4.42 1.37 -12.99
N ASP A 70 -3.63 1.52 -14.04
CA ASP A 70 -3.18 0.38 -14.87
C ASP A 70 -1.94 -0.32 -14.27
N ALA A 71 -1.65 -0.12 -12.98
CA ALA A 71 -0.45 -0.63 -12.34
C ALA A 71 -0.63 -2.02 -11.72
N GLU A 72 -1.88 -2.46 -11.50
CA GLU A 72 -2.18 -3.79 -10.97
C GLU A 72 -1.62 -4.91 -11.85
N LEU A 73 -1.18 -6.01 -11.24
CA LEU A 73 -0.66 -7.16 -11.98
C LEU A 73 -1.77 -8.03 -12.58
N PHE A 74 -2.97 -7.93 -12.04
CA PHE A 74 -4.18 -8.60 -12.50
C PHE A 74 -5.39 -7.78 -12.04
N GLU A 75 -6.50 -7.93 -12.74
CA GLU A 75 -7.74 -7.19 -12.44
C GLU A 75 -8.27 -7.52 -11.05
N GLY A 76 -8.57 -6.47 -10.26
CA GLY A 76 -9.14 -6.61 -8.92
C GLY A 76 -8.11 -6.94 -7.84
N GLN A 77 -6.82 -6.81 -8.12
CA GLN A 77 -5.76 -7.11 -7.16
C GLN A 77 -5.89 -6.28 -5.87
N LEU A 78 -6.24 -5.00 -5.98
CA LEU A 78 -6.43 -4.15 -4.80
C LEU A 78 -7.64 -4.59 -3.96
N VAL A 79 -8.74 -4.96 -4.61
CA VAL A 79 -9.96 -5.45 -3.93
C VAL A 79 -9.66 -6.71 -3.14
N GLU A 80 -8.99 -7.69 -3.75
CA GLU A 80 -8.61 -8.93 -3.05
C GLU A 80 -7.72 -8.65 -1.83
N ALA A 81 -6.79 -7.71 -1.94
CA ALA A 81 -5.91 -7.34 -0.84
C ALA A 81 -6.67 -6.66 0.32
N ILE A 82 -7.67 -5.82 0.02
CA ILE A 82 -8.56 -5.20 1.03
C ILE A 82 -9.33 -6.28 1.79
N GLU A 83 -9.93 -7.24 1.08
CA GLU A 83 -10.69 -8.33 1.70
C GLU A 83 -9.81 -9.19 2.62
N ARG A 84 -8.62 -9.57 2.13
CA ARG A 84 -7.63 -10.30 2.94
C ARG A 84 -7.17 -9.50 4.16
N ALA A 85 -7.03 -8.18 4.03
CA ALA A 85 -6.65 -7.32 5.14
C ALA A 85 -7.70 -7.35 6.24
N ARG A 86 -8.99 -7.19 5.88
CA ARG A 86 -10.15 -7.20 6.79
C ARG A 86 -10.37 -8.54 7.50
N LEU A 87 -10.20 -9.66 6.80
CA LEU A 87 -10.44 -11.00 7.35
C LEU A 87 -9.45 -11.43 8.46
N ASN A 88 -8.33 -10.75 8.60
CA ASN A 88 -7.26 -11.12 9.54
C ASN A 88 -6.92 -9.97 10.50
N GLN A 89 -7.92 -9.14 10.84
CA GLN A 89 -7.84 -8.16 11.93
C GLN A 89 -8.21 -8.81 13.28
#